data_AF-W6KGK2-F1
#
_entry.id   AF-W6KGK2-F1
#
_cell.length_a   1.000
_cell.length_b   1.000
_cell.length_c   1.000
_cell.angle_alpha   90.00
_cell.angle_beta   90.00
_cell.angle_gamma   90.00
#
_symmetry.space_group_name_H-M   'P 1'
#
loop_
_entity.id
_entity.type
_entity.pdbx_description
1 polymer ?
#
loop_
_entity_poly.entity_id
_entity_poly.type
_entity_poly.pdbx_seq_one_letter_code
_entity_poly.pdbx_strand_id
1 'polypeptide(L)'
;MVTTYTVNFIRFVLSRKQFNSFGALQLDKDVRALRSFFTSRAHEVSLRDVFAPLSLTSTLLLCDSPRDALEEMHNQALTAEEKKNVLLTRVDFNRQDVLSLHL
;
A
#
# COMPACT_ATOMS: atom_id res chain seq x y z
N MET A 1 -17.83 -9.47 2.63
CA MET A 1 -17.49 -10.21 1.39
C MET A 1 -17.06 -9.28 0.25
N VAL A 2 -17.89 -8.32 -0.19
CA VAL A 2 -17.53 -7.42 -1.32
C VAL A 2 -16.31 -6.55 -1.03
N THR A 3 -16.25 -5.88 0.12
CA THR A 3 -15.11 -4.99 0.47
C THR A 3 -13.77 -5.72 0.48
N THR A 4 -13.70 -6.90 1.11
CA THR A 4 -12.48 -7.72 1.17
C THR A 4 -12.05 -8.17 -0.21
N TYR A 5 -13.00 -8.61 -1.06
CA TYR A 5 -12.71 -8.95 -2.45
C TYR A 5 -12.15 -7.75 -3.22
N THR A 6 -12.77 -6.59 -3.10
CA THR A 6 -12.32 -5.35 -3.75
C THR A 6 -10.91 -4.98 -3.33
N VAL A 7 -10.60 -4.99 -2.03
CA VAL A 7 -9.24 -4.68 -1.55
C VAL A 7 -8.22 -5.67 -2.09
N ASN A 8 -8.49 -6.97 -2.04
CA ASN A 8 -7.56 -8.00 -2.52
C ASN A 8 -7.34 -7.92 -4.03
N PHE A 9 -8.40 -7.67 -4.80
CA PHE A 9 -8.30 -7.48 -6.25
C PHE A 9 -7.45 -6.24 -6.59
N ILE A 10 -7.68 -5.12 -5.90
CA ILE A 10 -6.88 -3.91 -6.10
C ILE A 10 -5.40 -4.20 -5.79
N ARG A 11 -5.08 -4.81 -4.65
CA ARG A 11 -3.69 -5.18 -4.31
C ARG A 11 -3.03 -6.01 -5.39
N PHE A 12 -3.74 -7.01 -5.92
CA PHE A 12 -3.26 -7.85 -7.03
C PHE A 12 -3.00 -7.06 -8.31
N VAL A 13 -3.84 -6.07 -8.64
CA VAL A 13 -3.62 -5.20 -9.81
C VAL A 13 -2.44 -4.25 -9.57
N LEU A 14 -2.32 -3.68 -8.37
CA LEU A 14 -1.25 -2.73 -8.04
C LEU A 14 0.13 -3.38 -8.11
N SER A 15 0.27 -4.65 -7.70
CA SER A 15 1.57 -5.36 -7.77
C SER A 15 2.10 -5.58 -9.19
N ARG A 16 1.28 -5.33 -10.21
CA ARG A 16 1.63 -5.43 -11.64
C ARG A 16 1.84 -4.08 -12.31
N LYS A 17 1.64 -2.98 -11.57
CA LYS A 17 1.82 -1.62 -12.06
C LYS A 17 3.17 -1.06 -11.62
N GLN A 18 3.60 -0.03 -12.31
CA GLN A 18 4.77 0.78 -11.96
C GLN A 18 4.30 2.17 -11.51
N PHE A 19 4.99 2.73 -10.53
CA PHE A 19 4.65 4.02 -9.93
C PHE A 19 5.85 4.94 -9.97
N ASN A 20 5.60 6.21 -10.28
CA ASN A 20 6.46 7.32 -9.88
C ASN A 20 5.79 8.06 -8.70
N SER A 21 6.43 9.08 -8.15
CA SER A 21 5.90 9.83 -7.00
C SER A 21 4.52 10.44 -7.26
N PHE A 22 4.26 10.92 -8.48
CA PHE A 22 2.94 11.46 -8.83
C PHE A 22 1.86 10.38 -8.90
N GLY A 23 2.18 9.21 -9.48
CA GLY A 23 1.29 8.07 -9.53
C GLY A 23 0.97 7.51 -8.14
N ALA A 24 1.95 7.50 -7.24
CA ALA A 24 1.75 7.15 -5.83
C ALA A 24 0.80 8.14 -5.13
N LEU A 25 0.97 9.45 -5.35
CA LEU A 25 0.08 10.47 -4.81
C LEU A 25 -1.36 10.34 -5.33
N GLN A 26 -1.54 9.97 -6.60
CA GLN A 26 -2.86 9.70 -7.15
C GLN A 26 -3.49 8.46 -6.49
N LEU A 27 -2.74 7.37 -6.36
CA LEU A 27 -3.20 6.16 -5.69
C LEU A 27 -3.64 6.44 -4.25
N ASP A 28 -2.89 7.25 -3.51
CA ASP A 28 -3.22 7.63 -2.13
C ASP A 28 -4.57 8.35 -2.01
N LYS A 29 -4.86 9.27 -2.95
CA LYS A 29 -6.19 9.90 -3.04
C LYS A 29 -7.27 8.86 -3.29
N ASP A 30 -7.06 7.95 -4.23
CA ASP A 30 -8.03 6.91 -4.60
C ASP A 30 -8.28 5.94 -3.43
N VAL A 31 -7.24 5.52 -2.71
CA VAL A 31 -7.34 4.64 -1.53
C VAL A 31 -8.15 5.33 -0.41
N ARG A 32 -7.89 6.61 -0.14
CA ARG A 32 -8.68 7.38 0.85
C ARG A 32 -10.14 7.51 0.43
N ALA A 33 -10.41 7.81 -0.85
CA ALA A 33 -11.77 7.92 -1.38
C ALA A 33 -12.51 6.58 -1.29
N LEU A 34 -11.85 5.48 -1.66
CA LEU A 34 -12.39 4.13 -1.58
C LEU A 34 -12.73 3.75 -0.12
N ARG A 35 -11.80 4.01 0.81
CA ARG A 35 -12.02 3.77 2.24
C ARG A 35 -13.24 4.55 2.75
N SER A 36 -13.33 5.85 2.43
CA SER A 36 -14.47 6.69 2.82
C SER A 36 -15.80 6.17 2.26
N PHE A 37 -15.81 5.77 0.99
CA PHE A 37 -16.99 5.21 0.32
C PHE A 37 -17.51 3.94 1.03
N PHE A 38 -16.62 3.02 1.39
CA PHE A 38 -17.03 1.78 2.05
C PHE A 38 -17.36 1.99 3.53
N THR A 39 -16.58 2.79 4.26
CA THR A 39 -16.84 3.06 5.67
C THR A 39 -18.17 3.79 5.88
N SER A 40 -18.54 4.74 5.00
CA SER A 40 -19.85 5.43 5.07
C SER A 40 -21.07 4.50 4.89
N ARG A 41 -20.86 3.29 4.35
CA ARG A 41 -21.91 2.29 4.09
C ARG A 41 -21.81 1.08 5.02
N ALA A 42 -20.77 1.02 5.84
CA ALA A 42 -20.59 -0.02 6.83
C ALA A 42 -21.37 0.38 8.09
N HIS A 43 -22.57 -0.17 8.25
CA HIS A 43 -23.26 -0.12 9.53
C HIS A 43 -22.57 -1.14 10.45
N GLU A 44 -21.88 -0.65 11.48
CA GLU A 44 -21.28 -1.39 12.62
C GLU A 44 -19.93 -2.12 12.38
N VAL A 45 -19.58 -2.51 11.16
CA VAL A 45 -18.31 -3.21 10.90
C VAL A 45 -17.15 -2.22 10.74
N SER A 46 -16.16 -2.31 11.63
CA SER A 46 -14.87 -1.64 11.41
C SER A 46 -14.18 -2.22 10.17
N LEU A 47 -14.04 -1.41 9.13
CA LEU A 47 -13.29 -1.77 7.93
C LEU A 47 -11.80 -1.41 8.02
N ARG A 48 -11.32 -0.94 9.18
CA ARG A 48 -9.94 -0.50 9.36
C ARG A 48 -8.96 -1.60 8.95
N ASP A 49 -9.13 -2.80 9.50
CA ASP A 49 -8.20 -3.92 9.27
C ASP A 49 -8.29 -4.44 7.83
N VAL A 50 -9.49 -4.39 7.23
CA VAL A 50 -9.69 -4.75 5.82
C VAL A 50 -8.90 -3.82 4.88
N PHE A 51 -8.83 -2.53 5.20
CA PHE A 51 -8.10 -1.54 4.41
C PHE A 51 -6.64 -1.38 4.82
N ALA A 52 -6.19 -1.97 5.93
CA ALA A 52 -4.84 -1.79 6.44
C ALA A 52 -3.75 -2.16 5.41
N PRO A 53 -3.83 -3.29 4.68
CA PRO A 53 -2.81 -3.65 3.69
C PRO A 53 -2.73 -2.65 2.51
N LEU A 54 -3.88 -2.14 2.07
CA LEU A 54 -3.95 -1.16 0.98
C LEU A 54 -3.49 0.24 1.44
N SER A 55 -3.79 0.60 2.68
CA SER A 55 -3.30 1.84 3.29
C SER A 55 -1.78 1.81 3.44
N LEU A 56 -1.23 0.70 3.93
CA LEU A 56 0.22 0.53 4.04
C LEU A 56 0.89 0.51 2.66
N THR A 57 0.27 -0.10 1.64
CA THR A 57 0.77 -0.03 0.25
C THR A 57 0.87 1.43 -0.22
N SER A 58 -0.15 2.25 0.05
CA SER A 58 -0.12 3.68 -0.26
C SER A 58 1.02 4.40 0.47
N THR A 59 1.16 4.18 1.78
CA THR A 59 2.21 4.79 2.61
C THR A 59 3.62 4.47 2.07
N LEU A 60 3.89 3.19 1.77
CA LEU A 60 5.20 2.77 1.23
C LEU A 60 5.49 3.39 -0.14
N LEU A 61 4.47 3.54 -0.98
CA LEU A 61 4.62 4.17 -2.29
C LEU A 61 4.81 5.69 -2.20
N LEU A 62 4.47 6.32 -1.07
CA LEU A 62 4.66 7.75 -0.84
C LEU A 62 6.02 8.09 -0.22
N CYS A 63 6.81 7.11 0.20
CA CYS A 63 8.16 7.35 0.69
C CYS A 63 9.00 8.12 -0.35
N ASP A 64 9.80 9.09 0.11
CA ASP A 64 10.70 9.85 -0.75
C ASP A 64 11.94 9.00 -1.10
N SER A 65 12.35 8.13 -0.18
CA SER A 65 13.43 7.17 -0.34
C SER A 65 13.05 5.77 0.15
N PRO A 66 13.74 4.71 -0.31
CA PRO A 66 13.53 3.35 0.21
C PRO A 66 13.73 3.23 1.73
N ARG A 67 14.58 4.06 2.33
CA ARG A 67 14.89 3.98 3.78
C ARG A 67 13.75 4.47 4.65
N ASP A 68 12.92 5.40 4.15
CA ASP A 68 11.79 5.95 4.90
C ASP A 68 10.76 4.85 5.19
N ALA A 69 10.72 3.78 4.39
CA ALA A 69 9.89 2.61 4.62
C ALA A 69 10.21 1.85 5.92
N LEU A 70 11.38 2.09 6.54
CA LEU A 70 11.74 1.51 7.84
C LEU A 70 10.84 2.00 8.97
N GLU A 71 10.21 3.18 8.82
CA GLU A 71 9.21 3.68 9.78
C GLU A 71 8.01 2.72 9.90
N GLU A 72 7.71 1.97 8.83
CA GLU A 72 6.61 1.00 8.77
C GLU A 72 7.06 -0.45 8.98
N MET A 73 8.30 -0.69 9.43
CA MET A 73 8.86 -2.04 9.64
C MET A 73 7.99 -2.88 10.59
N HIS A 74 7.45 -2.29 11.66
CA HIS A 74 6.64 -3.03 12.63
C HIS A 74 5.17 -3.17 12.24
N ASN A 75 4.74 -2.56 11.14
CA ASN A 75 3.36 -2.65 10.68
C ASN A 75 3.09 -4.06 10.09
N GLN A 76 2.17 -4.79 10.70
CA GLN A 76 1.86 -6.18 10.36
C GLN A 76 0.83 -6.34 9.24
N ALA A 77 0.35 -5.23 8.65
CA ALA A 77 -0.63 -5.27 7.56
C ALA A 77 -0.06 -5.85 6.25
N LEU A 78 1.27 -5.92 6.12
CA LEU A 78 2.00 -6.57 5.03
C LEU A 78 3.20 -7.33 5.60
N THR A 79 3.59 -8.44 4.97
CA THR A 79 4.85 -9.12 5.29
C THR A 79 6.05 -8.31 4.81
N ALA A 80 7.24 -8.58 5.34
CA ALA A 80 8.49 -7.96 4.90
C ALA A 80 8.70 -8.08 3.37
N GLU A 81 8.40 -9.25 2.81
CA GLU A 81 8.50 -9.51 1.38
C GLU A 81 7.46 -8.71 0.58
N GLU A 82 6.22 -8.64 1.05
CA GLU A 82 5.18 -7.81 0.43
C GLU A 82 5.57 -6.33 0.43
N LYS A 83 6.14 -5.82 1.54
CA LYS A 83 6.63 -4.43 1.60
C LYS A 83 7.73 -4.19 0.56
N LYS A 84 8.72 -5.10 0.46
CA LYS A 84 9.76 -5.02 -0.58
C LYS A 84 9.16 -5.04 -1.99
N ASN A 85 8.22 -5.93 -2.25
CA ASN A 85 7.55 -6.04 -3.54
C ASN A 85 6.82 -4.75 -3.92
N VAL A 86 6.15 -4.09 -2.96
CA VAL A 86 5.54 -2.76 -3.16
C VAL A 86 6.59 -1.73 -3.52
N LEU A 87 7.66 -1.61 -2.72
CA LEU A 87 8.74 -0.65 -2.97
C LEU A 87 9.41 -0.86 -4.33
N LEU A 88 9.55 -2.11 -4.79
CA LEU A 88 10.10 -2.46 -6.10
C LEU A 88 9.22 -2.03 -7.29
N THR A 89 7.97 -1.63 -7.05
CA THR A 89 7.13 -1.05 -8.10
C THR A 89 7.42 0.43 -8.37
N ARG A 90 8.19 1.11 -7.49
CA ARG A 90 8.64 2.49 -7.71
C ARG A 90 9.78 2.52 -8.73
N VAL A 91 9.54 3.19 -9.85
CA VAL A 91 10.50 3.24 -10.98
C VAL A 91 11.75 4.03 -10.66
N ASP A 92 11.65 4.94 -9.69
CA ASP A 92 12.70 5.83 -9.24
C ASP A 92 13.49 5.28 -8.05
N PHE A 93 13.11 4.11 -7.51
CA PHE A 93 13.84 3.45 -6.44
C PHE A 93 14.90 2.49 -7.00
N ASN A 94 16.11 2.57 -6.43
CA ASN A 94 17.15 1.60 -6.75
C ASN A 94 16.79 0.22 -6.16
N ARG A 95 16.78 -0.80 -7.02
CA ARG A 95 16.45 -2.17 -6.64
C ARG A 95 17.35 -2.73 -5.54
N GLN A 96 18.66 -2.49 -5.60
CA GLN A 96 19.60 -3.03 -4.60
C GLN A 96 19.37 -2.40 -3.23
N ASP A 97 19.11 -1.09 -3.19
CA ASP A 97 18.80 -0.38 -1.95
C ASP A 97 17.56 -0.97 -1.29
N VAL A 98 16.47 -1.17 -2.05
CA VAL A 98 15.23 -1.78 -1.55
C VAL A 98 15.47 -3.21 -1.03
N LEU A 99 16.22 -4.03 -1.76
CA LEU A 99 16.50 -5.41 -1.38
C LEU A 99 17.34 -5.51 -0.09
N SER A 100 18.23 -4.53 0.15
CA SER A 100 19.08 -4.47 1.34
C SER A 100 18.35 -4.06 2.63
N LEU A 101 17.11 -3.56 2.53
CA LEU A 101 16.33 -3.15 3.71
C LEU A 101 15.97 -4.35 4.59
N HIS A 102 15.90 -4.10 5.89
CA HIS A 102 15.39 -5.03 6.89
C HIS A 102 13.99 -4.53 7.29
N LEU A 103 12.93 -5.14 6.74
CA LEU A 103 11.52 -4.73 6.84
C LEU A 103 10.65 -5.77 7.55
#